data_AF-K2NJQ4-F1
#
_entry.id   AF-K2NJQ4-F1
#
_cell.length_a   1.000
_cell.length_b   1.000
_cell.length_c   1.000
_cell.angle_alpha   90.00
_cell.angle_beta   90.00
_cell.angle_gamma   90.00
#
_symmetry.space_group_name_H-M   'P 1'
#
loop_
_entity.id
_entity.type
_entity.pdbx_description
1 polymer ?
#
loop_
_entity_poly.entity_id
_entity_poly.type
_entity_poly.pdbx_seq_one_letter_code
_entity_poly.pdbx_strand_id
1 'polypeptide(L)'
;MYIYIYVYIHLTLLLESSSVHRRLGHTTIFIVSATPMLAKLFKHEDPQEQTKLWRRNLSTEMRKIDTQIRKIQREEMKVKQAAKTAARKGDTVAVRMLSKEIIRARHAVKRLYSARTQMNSISMHLQQQASQIKLAGNIQKSAVIMTQMNELMRVQEVQATMRAMSKEMMKAGLIEETINDTVDNALDEEISNAELDDEVNKVVEEVMHGKMQGTTVGQTKLPQTQQVTEEVNAADEDEDDLLEKFNALRGSAT
;
A
#
# COMPACT_ATOMS: atom_id res chain seq x y z
N MET A 1 25.12 35.42 10.20
CA MET A 1 26.47 35.26 10.81
C MET A 1 26.96 36.55 11.48
N TYR A 2 26.93 37.71 10.80
CA TYR A 2 27.37 39.00 11.35
C TYR A 2 26.61 39.48 12.61
N ILE A 3 25.30 39.24 12.70
CA ILE A 3 24.50 39.62 13.88
C ILE A 3 24.91 38.80 15.13
N TYR A 4 25.27 37.54 14.94
CA TYR A 4 25.69 36.65 16.04
C TYR A 4 27.04 37.06 16.63
N ILE A 5 27.97 37.43 15.74
CA ILE A 5 29.28 37.96 16.12
C ILE A 5 29.10 39.30 16.84
N TYR A 6 28.20 40.17 16.35
CA TYR A 6 27.94 41.47 16.97
C TYR A 6 27.34 41.34 18.38
N VAL A 7 26.36 40.45 18.57
CA VAL A 7 25.75 40.22 19.91
C VAL A 7 26.76 39.59 20.87
N TYR A 8 27.58 38.64 20.41
CA TYR A 8 28.58 37.99 21.26
C TYR A 8 29.69 38.96 21.69
N ILE A 9 30.21 39.78 20.75
CA ILE A 9 31.21 40.81 21.04
C ILE A 9 30.63 41.88 21.96
N HIS A 10 29.40 42.33 21.71
CA HIS A 10 28.77 43.38 22.51
C HIS A 10 28.42 42.92 23.93
N LEU A 11 28.03 41.65 24.10
CA LEU A 11 27.80 41.04 25.43
C LEU A 11 29.12 40.83 26.19
N THR A 12 30.21 40.50 25.50
CA THR A 12 31.55 40.36 26.09
C THR A 12 32.10 41.72 26.55
N LEU A 13 31.93 42.77 25.74
CA LEU A 13 32.33 44.15 26.10
C LEU A 13 31.52 44.74 27.27
N LEU A 14 30.25 44.36 27.39
CA LEU A 14 29.39 44.75 28.52
C LEU A 14 29.81 44.07 29.83
N LEU A 15 30.33 42.84 29.77
CA LEU A 15 30.89 42.12 30.92
C LEU A 15 32.20 42.77 31.41
N GLU A 16 33.05 43.21 30.50
CA GLU A 16 34.36 43.78 30.82
C GLU A 16 34.26 45.20 31.43
N SER A 17 33.22 45.95 31.04
CA SER A 17 32.94 47.29 31.60
C SER A 17 32.37 47.26 33.03
N SER A 18 31.94 46.09 33.53
CA SER A 18 31.33 45.92 34.85
C SER A 18 32.31 45.50 35.95
N SER A 19 33.58 45.24 35.62
CA SER A 19 34.55 44.61 36.52
C SER A 19 35.28 45.58 37.47
N VAL A 20 34.62 46.67 37.88
CA VAL A 20 35.08 47.57 38.94
C VAL A 20 34.03 47.67 40.04
N HIS A 21 33.86 46.60 40.82
CA HIS A 21 33.81 46.68 42.29
C HIS A 21 33.73 45.29 42.92
N ARG A 22 34.65 45.04 43.86
CA ARG A 22 34.60 43.95 44.82
C ARG A 22 33.33 44.05 45.65
N ARG A 23 32.56 42.97 45.76
CA ARG A 23 31.93 42.39 46.98
C ARG A 23 30.72 41.51 46.63
N LEU A 24 30.58 40.41 47.38
CA LEU A 24 29.41 39.53 47.56
C LEU A 24 29.24 38.36 46.58
N GLY A 25 29.65 37.18 47.06
CA GLY A 25 29.55 35.88 46.39
C GLY A 25 28.15 35.26 46.39
N HIS A 26 27.18 35.84 45.68
CA HIS A 26 25.91 35.15 45.43
C HIS A 26 25.29 35.35 44.03
N THR A 27 25.87 36.18 43.17
CA THR A 27 25.32 36.47 41.83
C THR A 27 25.97 35.67 40.69
N THR A 28 27.19 35.16 40.88
CA THR A 28 27.91 34.39 39.84
C THR A 28 27.31 32.99 39.59
N ILE A 29 26.52 32.47 40.51
CA ILE A 29 25.90 31.12 40.40
C ILE A 29 24.68 31.12 39.47
N PHE A 30 24.01 32.26 39.27
CA PHE A 30 22.79 32.32 38.45
C PHE A 30 23.02 32.41 36.94
N ILE A 31 24.19 32.89 36.48
CA ILE A 31 24.47 33.00 35.03
C ILE A 31 24.85 31.63 34.44
N VAL A 32 25.47 30.74 35.23
CA VAL A 32 25.85 29.40 34.76
C VAL A 32 24.63 28.47 34.63
N SER A 33 23.57 28.65 35.42
CA SER A 33 22.38 27.77 35.39
C SER A 33 21.38 28.08 34.25
N ALA A 34 21.51 29.22 33.56
CA ALA A 34 20.67 29.60 32.43
C ALA A 34 21.15 29.04 31.07
N THR A 35 22.42 28.60 30.99
CA THR A 35 23.02 28.03 29.78
C THR A 35 22.29 26.80 29.20
N PRO A 36 21.78 25.81 29.98
CA PRO A 36 21.02 24.70 29.41
C PRO A 36 19.62 25.12 28.94
N MET A 37 19.02 26.16 29.53
CA MET A 37 17.68 26.63 29.16
C MET A 37 17.69 27.44 27.85
N LEU A 38 18.70 28.31 27.66
CA LEU A 38 18.88 29.03 26.39
C LEU A 38 19.33 28.11 25.24
N ALA A 39 20.12 27.07 25.52
CA ALA A 39 20.44 26.03 24.54
C ALA A 39 19.19 25.23 24.10
N LYS A 40 18.17 25.11 24.96
CA LYS A 40 16.91 24.43 24.64
C LYS A 40 15.98 25.27 23.76
N LEU A 41 16.12 26.60 23.80
CA LEU A 41 15.33 27.54 22.99
C LEU A 41 15.84 27.65 21.54
N PHE A 42 17.11 27.29 21.28
CA PHE A 42 17.76 27.33 19.96
C PHE A 42 18.13 25.95 19.39
N LYS A 43 17.77 24.85 20.05
CA LYS A 43 17.97 23.50 19.52
C LYS A 43 16.82 23.14 18.58
N HIS A 44 17.11 23.08 17.28
CA HIS A 44 16.39 22.16 16.39
C HIS A 44 16.35 20.78 17.08
N GLU A 45 15.19 20.10 17.08
CA GLU A 45 15.10 18.75 17.62
C GLU A 45 16.22 17.89 17.03
N ASP A 46 16.89 17.11 17.87
CA ASP A 46 18.01 16.27 17.44
C ASP A 46 17.57 15.43 16.23
N PRO A 47 18.26 15.51 15.08
CA PRO A 47 17.99 14.70 13.90
C PRO A 47 17.69 13.23 14.18
N GLN A 48 18.40 12.66 15.17
CA GLN A 48 18.20 11.27 15.57
C GLN A 48 16.85 11.06 16.28
N GLU A 49 16.42 12.00 17.12
CA GLU A 49 15.12 11.96 17.79
C GLU A 49 13.97 12.20 16.82
N GLN A 50 14.12 13.12 15.85
CA GLN A 50 13.13 13.31 14.78
C GLN A 50 12.92 12.02 13.97
N THR A 51 14.01 11.34 13.61
CA THR A 51 13.96 10.08 12.88
C THR A 51 13.23 8.98 13.68
N LYS A 52 13.46 8.90 14.99
CA LYS A 52 12.72 7.98 15.87
C LYS A 52 11.24 8.33 15.96
N LEU A 53 10.91 9.62 16.04
CA LEU A 53 9.53 10.09 16.09
C LEU A 53 8.76 9.70 14.82
N TRP A 54 9.32 9.97 13.63
CA TRP A 54 8.69 9.58 12.37
C TRP A 54 8.48 8.08 12.27
N ARG A 55 9.46 7.25 12.68
CA ARG A 55 9.31 5.79 12.74
C ARG A 55 8.18 5.36 13.68
N ARG A 56 8.02 6.02 14.83
CA ARG A 56 6.93 5.75 15.77
C ARG A 56 5.56 6.12 15.16
N ASN A 57 5.49 7.25 14.45
CA ASN A 57 4.28 7.68 13.77
C ASN A 57 3.90 6.67 12.67
N LEU A 58 4.85 6.27 11.82
CA LEU A 58 4.65 5.20 10.81
C LEU A 58 4.17 3.89 11.45
N SER A 59 4.76 3.49 12.58
CA SER A 59 4.35 2.27 13.29
C SER A 59 2.91 2.35 13.81
N THR A 60 2.47 3.53 14.23
CA THR A 60 1.09 3.77 14.64
C THR A 60 0.13 3.68 13.46
N GLU A 61 0.47 4.33 12.33
CA GLU A 61 -0.36 4.28 11.11
C GLU A 61 -0.43 2.87 10.51
N MET A 62 0.67 2.11 10.49
CA MET A 62 0.67 0.71 10.06
C MET A 62 -0.30 -0.16 10.88
N ARG A 63 -0.42 0.07 12.19
CA ARG A 63 -1.38 -0.67 13.05
C ARG A 63 -2.83 -0.25 12.78
N LYS A 64 -3.08 1.02 12.46
CA LYS A 64 -4.40 1.50 12.04
C LYS A 64 -4.81 0.83 10.72
N ILE A 65 -3.90 0.76 9.75
CA ILE A 65 -4.12 0.03 8.50
C ILE A 65 -4.43 -1.45 8.77
N ASP A 66 -3.65 -2.15 9.61
CA ASP A 66 -3.94 -3.55 9.95
C ASP A 66 -5.34 -3.74 10.53
N THR A 67 -5.77 -2.78 11.35
CA THR A 67 -7.11 -2.81 11.96
C THR A 67 -8.20 -2.58 10.91
N GLN A 68 -7.98 -1.67 9.96
CA GLN A 68 -8.88 -1.41 8.83
C GLN A 68 -8.97 -2.62 7.89
N ILE A 69 -7.84 -3.26 7.55
CA ILE A 69 -7.81 -4.49 6.75
C ILE A 69 -8.68 -5.56 7.39
N ARG A 70 -8.50 -5.83 8.70
CA ARG A 70 -9.33 -6.81 9.42
C ARG A 70 -10.80 -6.43 9.49
N LYS A 71 -11.12 -5.13 9.50
CA LYS A 71 -12.51 -4.64 9.47
C LYS A 71 -13.14 -4.94 8.10
N ILE A 72 -12.46 -4.57 7.01
CA ILE A 72 -12.94 -4.78 5.64
C ILE A 72 -13.10 -6.28 5.36
N GLN A 73 -12.12 -7.12 5.71
CA GLN A 73 -12.21 -8.57 5.53
C GLN A 73 -13.39 -9.19 6.29
N ARG A 74 -13.71 -8.69 7.50
CA ARG A 74 -14.89 -9.16 8.25
C ARG A 74 -16.20 -8.76 7.58
N GLU A 75 -16.29 -7.55 7.04
CA GLU A 75 -17.48 -7.14 6.28
C GLU A 75 -17.59 -7.90 4.96
N GLU A 76 -16.48 -8.13 4.24
CA GLU A 76 -16.43 -8.97 3.03
C GLU A 76 -16.99 -10.37 3.31
N MET A 77 -16.64 -11.00 4.44
CA MET A 77 -17.19 -12.30 4.82
C MET A 77 -18.71 -12.28 5.00
N LYS A 78 -19.28 -11.21 5.57
CA LYS A 78 -20.73 -11.05 5.70
C LYS A 78 -21.40 -10.87 4.34
N VAL A 79 -20.80 -10.05 3.46
CA VAL A 79 -21.27 -9.87 2.08
C VAL A 79 -21.23 -11.19 1.31
N LYS A 80 -20.17 -11.98 1.48
CA LYS A 80 -20.07 -13.32 0.88
C LYS A 80 -21.17 -14.25 1.37
N GLN A 81 -21.53 -14.21 2.65
CA GLN A 81 -22.64 -15.00 3.19
C GLN A 81 -24.00 -14.52 2.66
N ALA A 82 -24.20 -13.21 2.52
CA ALA A 82 -25.38 -12.64 1.90
C ALA A 82 -25.48 -13.07 0.42
N ALA A 83 -24.37 -13.03 -0.33
CA ALA A 83 -24.31 -13.47 -1.72
C ALA A 83 -24.68 -14.95 -1.88
N LYS A 84 -24.16 -15.82 -1.01
CA LYS A 84 -24.56 -17.24 -0.96
C LYS A 84 -26.05 -17.43 -0.70
N THR A 85 -26.62 -16.60 0.17
CA THR A 85 -28.06 -16.67 0.49
C THR A 85 -28.91 -16.20 -0.68
N ALA A 86 -28.52 -15.12 -1.36
CA ALA A 86 -29.17 -14.65 -2.60
C ALA A 86 -29.07 -15.68 -3.73
N ALA A 87 -27.91 -16.33 -3.88
CA ALA A 87 -27.68 -17.40 -4.84
C ALA A 87 -28.59 -18.63 -4.61
N ARG A 88 -28.88 -18.97 -3.35
CA ARG A 88 -29.85 -20.03 -3.01
C ARG A 88 -31.28 -19.65 -3.39
N LYS A 89 -31.63 -18.37 -3.30
CA LYS A 89 -32.94 -17.83 -3.70
C LYS A 89 -33.10 -17.65 -5.21
N GLY A 90 -32.02 -17.79 -5.99
CA GLY A 90 -32.03 -17.59 -7.44
C GLY A 90 -32.03 -16.12 -7.87
N ASP A 91 -31.75 -15.18 -6.96
CA ASP A 91 -31.69 -13.75 -7.28
C ASP A 91 -30.34 -13.39 -7.92
N THR A 92 -30.28 -13.48 -9.25
CA THR A 92 -29.06 -13.24 -10.03
C THR A 92 -28.61 -11.77 -9.98
N VAL A 93 -29.53 -10.83 -9.83
CA VAL A 93 -29.24 -9.39 -9.74
C VAL A 93 -28.56 -9.08 -8.41
N ALA A 94 -29.12 -9.59 -7.30
CA ALA A 94 -28.52 -9.43 -5.97
C ALA A 94 -27.14 -10.10 -5.89
N VAL A 95 -26.96 -11.30 -6.46
CA VAL A 95 -25.64 -11.96 -6.46
C VAL A 95 -24.63 -11.13 -7.24
N ARG A 96 -24.96 -10.63 -8.44
CA ARG A 96 -24.06 -9.78 -9.22
C ARG A 96 -23.66 -8.50 -8.46
N MET A 97 -24.62 -7.84 -7.81
CA MET A 97 -24.36 -6.63 -7.02
C MET A 97 -23.45 -6.92 -5.83
N LEU A 98 -23.71 -7.99 -5.09
CA LEU A 98 -22.91 -8.39 -3.93
C LEU A 98 -21.50 -8.84 -4.35
N SER A 99 -21.36 -9.49 -5.51
CA SER A 99 -20.06 -9.85 -6.07
C SER A 99 -19.22 -8.61 -6.42
N LYS A 100 -19.83 -7.57 -6.99
CA LYS A 100 -19.14 -6.27 -7.21
C LYS A 100 -18.60 -5.70 -5.90
N GLU A 101 -19.39 -5.80 -4.83
CA GLU A 101 -18.97 -5.30 -3.52
C GLU A 101 -17.81 -6.12 -2.91
N ILE A 102 -17.80 -7.45 -3.10
CA ILE A 102 -16.68 -8.31 -2.70
C ILE A 102 -15.39 -7.89 -3.41
N ILE A 103 -15.45 -7.62 -4.72
CA ILE A 103 -14.28 -7.21 -5.50
C ILE A 103 -13.77 -5.86 -4.99
N ARG A 104 -14.65 -4.86 -4.80
CA ARG A 104 -14.26 -3.58 -4.22
C ARG A 104 -13.57 -3.73 -2.86
N ALA A 105 -14.09 -4.61 -2.00
CA ALA A 105 -13.47 -4.90 -0.71
C ALA A 105 -12.06 -5.50 -0.87
N ARG A 106 -11.87 -6.46 -1.78
CA ARG A 106 -10.56 -7.06 -2.09
C ARG A 106 -9.56 -6.04 -2.61
N HIS A 107 -9.98 -5.15 -3.52
CA HIS A 107 -9.10 -4.08 -4.02
C HIS A 107 -8.74 -3.07 -2.94
N ALA A 108 -9.69 -2.69 -2.08
CA ALA A 108 -9.40 -1.85 -0.93
C ALA A 108 -8.34 -2.49 -0.01
N VAL A 109 -8.45 -3.79 0.26
CA VAL A 109 -7.46 -4.56 1.03
C VAL A 109 -6.10 -4.59 0.33
N LYS A 110 -6.04 -4.84 -0.99
CA LYS A 110 -4.81 -4.82 -1.79
C LYS A 110 -4.11 -3.46 -1.67
N ARG A 111 -4.84 -2.36 -1.86
CA ARG A 111 -4.32 -0.98 -1.73
C ARG A 111 -3.75 -0.72 -0.33
N LEU A 112 -4.46 -1.13 0.72
CA LEU A 112 -4.01 -0.98 2.10
C LEU A 112 -2.74 -1.80 2.40
N TYR A 113 -2.60 -3.00 1.82
CA TYR A 113 -1.36 -3.77 1.93
C TYR A 113 -0.18 -3.12 1.20
N SER A 114 -0.40 -2.54 0.02
CA SER A 114 0.64 -1.76 -0.67
C SER A 114 1.08 -0.57 0.17
N ALA A 115 0.14 0.19 0.74
CA ALA A 115 0.43 1.31 1.64
C ALA A 115 1.22 0.86 2.89
N ARG A 116 0.85 -0.28 3.49
CA ARG A 116 1.62 -0.86 4.60
C ARG A 116 3.06 -1.16 4.21
N THR A 117 3.27 -1.75 3.04
CA THR A 117 4.60 -2.11 2.55
C THR A 117 5.46 -0.88 2.29
N GLN A 118 4.90 0.15 1.67
CA GLN A 118 5.56 1.45 1.47
C GLN A 118 5.97 2.07 2.82
N MET A 119 5.06 2.13 3.81
CA MET A 119 5.39 2.64 5.15
C MET A 119 6.50 1.84 5.84
N ASN A 120 6.52 0.51 5.67
CA ASN A 120 7.58 -0.33 6.22
C ASN A 120 8.93 -0.02 5.56
N SER A 121 8.95 0.18 4.24
CA SER A 121 10.16 0.56 3.51
C SER A 121 10.68 1.93 3.96
N ILE A 122 9.80 2.93 4.13
CA ILE A 122 10.18 4.23 4.71
C ILE A 122 10.76 4.05 6.12
N SER A 123 10.14 3.22 6.97
CA SER A 123 10.65 2.95 8.32
C SER A 123 12.06 2.34 8.31
N MET A 124 12.37 1.47 7.34
CA MET A 124 13.71 0.92 7.13
C MET A 124 14.70 1.99 6.66
N HIS A 125 14.32 2.83 5.70
CA HIS A 125 15.17 3.94 5.25
C HIS A 125 15.42 4.96 6.36
N LEU A 126 14.43 5.25 7.21
CA LEU A 126 14.62 6.07 8.40
C LEU A 126 15.56 5.40 9.41
N GLN A 127 15.51 4.08 9.57
CA GLN A 127 16.49 3.37 10.39
C GLN A 127 17.92 3.52 9.84
N GLN A 128 18.09 3.42 8.53
CA GLN A 128 19.36 3.67 7.86
C GLN A 128 19.83 5.12 8.09
N GLN A 129 18.94 6.10 7.96
CA GLN A 129 19.23 7.52 8.23
C GLN A 129 19.66 7.74 9.68
N ALA A 130 19.02 7.09 10.65
CA ALA A 130 19.44 7.17 12.06
C ALA A 130 20.88 6.67 12.27
N SER A 131 21.29 5.62 11.56
CA SER A 131 22.68 5.13 11.59
C SER A 131 23.64 6.10 10.89
N GLN A 132 23.23 6.68 9.76
CA GLN A 132 24.02 7.66 9.02
C GLN A 132 24.24 8.94 9.84
N ILE A 133 23.22 9.42 10.57
CA ILE A 133 23.33 10.56 11.48
C ILE A 133 24.35 10.28 12.59
N LYS A 134 24.40 9.05 13.14
CA LYS A 134 25.39 8.70 14.17
C LYS A 134 26.83 8.70 13.63
N LEU A 135 27.01 8.34 12.36
CA LEU A 135 28.33 8.27 11.73
C LEU A 135 28.81 9.62 11.20
N ALA A 136 27.96 10.32 10.45
CA ALA A 136 28.29 11.55 9.72
C ALA A 136 27.80 12.83 10.41
N GLY A 137 26.95 12.74 11.43
CA GLY A 137 26.43 13.89 12.18
C GLY A 137 25.37 14.72 11.45
N ASN A 138 24.97 14.33 10.23
CA ASN A 138 23.99 15.06 9.41
C ASN A 138 22.90 14.16 8.83
N ILE A 139 21.75 14.77 8.52
CA ILE A 139 20.67 14.13 7.76
C ILE A 139 21.06 14.17 6.29
N GLN A 140 20.95 13.02 5.61
CA GLN A 140 21.13 12.95 4.17
C GLN A 140 19.77 12.93 3.48
N LYS A 141 19.67 13.63 2.35
CA LYS A 141 18.49 13.62 1.51
C LYS A 141 18.21 12.22 0.97
N SER A 142 16.93 11.83 0.90
CA SER A 142 16.51 10.53 0.42
C SER A 142 15.38 10.66 -0.61
N ALA A 143 15.73 10.45 -1.88
CA ALA A 143 14.77 10.36 -2.97
C ALA A 143 13.82 9.16 -2.81
N VAL A 144 14.28 8.06 -2.21
CA VAL A 144 13.45 6.86 -2.00
C VAL A 144 12.33 7.11 -0.98
N ILE A 145 12.65 7.80 0.13
CA ILE A 145 11.61 8.19 1.10
C ILE A 145 10.63 9.16 0.45
N MET A 146 11.12 10.08 -0.39
CA MET A 146 10.30 11.04 -1.11
C MET A 146 9.27 10.38 -2.04
N THR A 147 9.70 9.43 -2.86
CA THR A 147 8.80 8.73 -3.80
C THR A 147 7.73 7.93 -3.07
N GLN A 148 8.14 7.15 -2.06
CA GLN A 148 7.21 6.32 -1.26
C GLN A 148 6.22 7.17 -0.46
N MET A 149 6.65 8.33 0.05
CA MET A 149 5.77 9.26 0.75
C MET A 149 4.71 9.83 -0.21
N ASN A 150 5.08 10.13 -1.45
CA ASN A 150 4.16 10.62 -2.47
C ASN A 150 3.11 9.56 -2.87
N GLU A 151 3.49 8.29 -2.95
CA GLU A 151 2.55 7.18 -3.16
C GLU A 151 1.56 7.09 -2.00
N LEU A 152 2.04 7.16 -0.76
CA LEU A 152 1.20 7.11 0.44
C LEU A 152 0.24 8.31 0.58
N MET A 153 0.60 9.48 0.05
CA MET A 153 -0.27 10.66 0.04
C MET A 153 -1.53 10.48 -0.81
N ARG A 154 -1.59 9.46 -1.67
CA ARG A 154 -2.78 9.10 -2.44
C ARG A 154 -3.74 8.18 -1.66
N VAL A 155 -3.27 7.56 -0.59
CA VAL A 155 -4.07 6.66 0.25
C VAL A 155 -4.82 7.46 1.30
N GLN A 156 -6.14 7.59 1.14
CA GLN A 156 -7.00 8.45 1.96
C GLN A 156 -6.85 8.21 3.47
N GLU A 157 -6.66 6.96 3.86
CA GLU A 157 -6.55 6.54 5.26
C GLU A 157 -5.31 7.09 5.97
N VAL A 158 -4.23 7.39 5.24
CA VAL A 158 -2.97 7.90 5.80
C VAL A 158 -2.55 9.25 5.23
N GLN A 159 -3.25 9.77 4.23
CA GLN A 159 -2.91 10.99 3.47
C GLN A 159 -2.58 12.18 4.38
N ALA A 160 -3.43 12.47 5.37
CA ALA A 160 -3.24 13.62 6.24
C ALA A 160 -1.93 13.51 7.06
N THR A 161 -1.68 12.34 7.63
CA THR A 161 -0.47 12.05 8.42
C THR A 161 0.78 12.11 7.56
N MET A 162 0.74 11.53 6.35
CA MET A 162 1.87 11.50 5.43
C MET A 162 2.21 12.88 4.87
N ARG A 163 1.19 13.71 4.59
CA ARG A 163 1.40 15.11 4.19
C ARG A 163 2.06 15.93 5.28
N ALA A 164 1.64 15.75 6.54
CA ALA A 164 2.27 16.42 7.68
C ALA A 164 3.73 15.96 7.87
N MET A 165 3.95 14.65 7.83
CA MET A 165 5.28 14.05 7.99
C MET A 165 6.22 14.46 6.84
N SER A 166 5.74 14.48 5.60
CA SER A 166 6.48 14.96 4.43
C SER A 166 6.97 16.39 4.63
N LYS A 167 6.10 17.28 5.14
CA LYS A 167 6.47 18.67 5.44
C LYS A 167 7.53 18.78 6.54
N GLU A 168 7.47 17.95 7.57
CA GLU A 168 8.49 17.90 8.63
C GLU A 168 9.82 17.36 8.09
N MET A 169 9.79 16.28 7.31
CA MET A 169 10.98 15.70 6.69
C MET A 169 11.63 16.65 5.68
N MET A 170 10.85 17.45 4.96
CA MET A 170 11.34 18.51 4.08
C MET A 170 12.06 19.61 4.88
N LYS A 171 11.46 20.08 5.98
CA LYS A 171 12.10 21.06 6.89
C LYS A 171 13.39 20.54 7.51
N ALA A 172 13.45 19.24 7.78
CA ALA A 172 14.64 18.59 8.32
C ALA A 172 15.73 18.32 7.27
N GLY A 173 15.47 18.63 5.99
CA GLY A 173 16.40 18.38 4.89
C GLY A 173 16.52 16.92 4.47
N LEU A 174 15.60 16.05 4.91
CA LEU A 174 15.55 14.64 4.50
C LEU A 174 14.91 14.46 3.13
N ILE A 175 13.94 15.30 2.79
CA ILE A 175 13.23 15.28 1.50
C ILE A 175 13.45 16.63 0.81
N GLU A 176 13.61 16.60 -0.52
CA GLU A 176 13.74 17.82 -1.31
C GLU A 176 12.37 18.42 -1.65
N GLU A 177 12.33 19.74 -1.82
CA GLU A 177 11.16 20.43 -2.39
C GLU A 177 11.13 20.21 -3.89
N THR A 178 10.64 19.05 -4.33
CA THR A 178 10.23 18.86 -5.72
C THR A 178 8.77 19.24 -5.85
N ILE A 179 8.49 20.21 -6.72
CA ILE A 179 7.13 20.51 -7.19
C ILE A 179 6.60 19.22 -7.81
N ASN A 180 5.49 18.71 -7.28
CA ASN A 180 4.87 17.47 -7.71
C ASN A 180 4.27 17.70 -9.11
N ASP A 181 5.07 17.54 -10.16
CA ASP A 181 4.54 17.22 -11.48
C ASP A 181 3.85 15.86 -11.35
N THR A 182 2.59 15.83 -11.74
CA THR A 182 1.70 14.68 -11.72
C THR A 182 2.32 13.52 -12.50
N VAL A 183 3.17 12.73 -11.85
CA VAL A 183 3.53 11.41 -12.34
C VAL A 183 2.35 10.51 -12.00
N ASP A 184 1.50 10.34 -13.01
CA ASP A 184 0.49 9.31 -13.11
C ASP A 184 1.16 7.93 -12.93
N ASN A 185 1.19 7.46 -11.69
CA ASN A 185 1.51 6.08 -11.37
C ASN A 185 0.32 5.48 -10.62
N ALA A 186 -0.56 4.87 -11.40
CA ALA A 186 -1.13 3.53 -11.20
C ALA A 186 -1.71 3.15 -9.82
N LEU A 187 -2.15 4.10 -9.00
CA LEU A 187 -2.92 3.81 -7.77
C LEU A 187 -4.40 4.17 -7.88
N ASP A 188 -4.79 4.90 -8.93
CA ASP A 188 -6.17 4.88 -9.45
C ASP A 188 -6.31 3.69 -10.41
N GLU A 189 -6.16 2.46 -9.89
CA GLU A 189 -6.88 1.31 -10.46
C GLU A 189 -8.37 1.48 -10.10
N GLU A 190 -9.01 2.54 -10.59
CA GLU A 190 -10.46 2.53 -10.73
C GLU A 190 -10.71 1.53 -11.87
N ILE A 191 -10.89 0.26 -11.49
CA ILE A 191 -11.09 -0.84 -12.43
C ILE A 191 -12.16 -0.40 -13.41
N SER A 192 -11.84 -0.44 -14.70
CA SER A 192 -12.83 -0.15 -15.73
C SER A 192 -14.06 -1.02 -15.47
N ASN A 193 -15.26 -0.45 -15.60
CA ASN A 193 -16.49 -1.21 -15.38
C ASN A 193 -16.54 -2.52 -16.19
N ALA A 194 -15.80 -2.61 -17.31
CA ALA A 194 -15.64 -3.81 -18.12
C ALA A 194 -14.76 -4.89 -17.46
N GLU A 195 -13.60 -4.53 -16.90
CA GLU A 195 -12.70 -5.47 -16.19
C GLU A 195 -13.35 -6.00 -14.91
N LEU A 196 -14.18 -5.17 -14.25
CA LEU A 196 -15.00 -5.59 -13.11
C LEU A 196 -15.97 -6.70 -13.49
N ASP A 197 -16.60 -6.66 -14.67
CA ASP A 197 -17.65 -7.61 -15.02
C ASP A 197 -17.10 -9.04 -15.24
N ASP A 198 -15.88 -9.19 -15.78
CA ASP A 198 -15.20 -10.49 -15.89
C ASP A 198 -14.83 -11.07 -14.52
N GLU A 199 -14.32 -10.23 -13.61
CA GLU A 199 -14.00 -10.66 -12.25
C GLU A 199 -15.26 -10.96 -11.44
N VAL A 200 -16.34 -10.21 -11.68
CA VAL A 200 -17.66 -10.49 -11.11
C VAL A 200 -18.15 -11.86 -11.52
N ASN A 201 -18.03 -12.24 -12.80
CA ASN A 201 -18.44 -13.57 -13.25
C ASN A 201 -17.68 -14.67 -12.51
N LYS A 202 -16.37 -14.53 -12.32
CA LYS A 202 -15.56 -15.45 -11.50
C LYS A 202 -16.05 -15.54 -10.06
N VAL A 203 -16.34 -14.41 -9.41
CA VAL A 203 -16.85 -14.40 -8.02
C VAL A 203 -18.27 -14.96 -7.93
N VAL A 204 -19.13 -14.69 -8.91
CA VAL A 204 -20.46 -15.30 -9.03
C VAL A 204 -20.32 -16.81 -9.14
N GLU A 205 -19.41 -17.30 -9.98
CA GLU A 205 -19.09 -18.73 -10.10
C GLU A 205 -18.57 -19.30 -8.77
N GLU A 206 -17.62 -18.66 -8.09
CA GLU A 206 -17.13 -19.12 -6.77
C GLU A 206 -18.28 -19.26 -5.75
N VAL A 207 -19.22 -18.31 -5.73
CA VAL A 207 -20.37 -18.29 -4.82
C VAL A 207 -21.40 -19.36 -5.22
N MET A 208 -21.62 -19.55 -6.52
CA MET A 208 -22.57 -20.51 -7.08
C MET A 208 -22.04 -21.95 -7.04
N HIS A 209 -20.77 -22.21 -7.32
CA HIS A 209 -20.15 -23.54 -7.18
C HIS A 209 -20.07 -23.98 -5.71
N GLY A 210 -20.03 -23.04 -4.75
CA GLY A 210 -20.26 -23.33 -3.33
C GLY A 210 -21.63 -23.98 -3.00
N LYS A 211 -22.56 -24.02 -3.97
CA LYS A 211 -23.83 -24.76 -3.92
C LYS A 211 -23.64 -26.28 -4.17
N MET A 212 -22.54 -26.70 -4.82
CA MET A 212 -22.29 -28.09 -5.24
C MET A 212 -21.52 -28.94 -4.21
N GLN A 213 -20.82 -28.32 -3.24
CA GLN A 213 -20.14 -29.07 -2.16
C GLN A 213 -21.05 -29.34 -0.94
N GLY A 214 -22.24 -28.74 -0.88
CA GLY A 214 -23.17 -28.86 0.25
C GLY A 214 -24.45 -29.66 -0.04
N THR A 215 -24.58 -30.23 -1.23
CA THR A 215 -25.67 -31.16 -1.57
C THR A 215 -25.07 -32.55 -1.74
N THR A 216 -24.94 -33.28 -0.63
CA THR A 216 -25.01 -34.75 -0.69
C THR A 216 -26.42 -35.10 -1.17
N VAL A 217 -26.58 -35.14 -2.49
CA VAL A 217 -27.72 -35.81 -3.11
C VAL A 217 -27.51 -37.28 -2.78
N GLY A 218 -28.24 -37.75 -1.76
CA GLY A 218 -28.26 -39.17 -1.41
C GLY A 218 -28.52 -39.98 -2.67
N GLN A 219 -27.69 -41.00 -2.86
CA GLN A 219 -27.81 -42.01 -3.89
C GLN A 219 -29.26 -42.48 -3.98
N THR A 220 -30.01 -42.00 -4.97
CA THR A 220 -31.21 -42.67 -5.42
C THR A 220 -30.97 -43.01 -6.88
N LYS A 221 -30.84 -44.33 -7.09
CA LYS A 221 -30.49 -45.02 -8.32
C LYS A 221 -31.22 -44.41 -9.52
N LEU A 222 -30.47 -43.99 -10.53
CA LEU A 222 -31.01 -43.80 -11.87
C LEU A 222 -31.55 -45.14 -12.38
N PRO A 223 -32.67 -45.16 -13.13
CA PRO A 223 -33.10 -46.35 -13.85
C PRO A 223 -32.01 -46.74 -14.86
N GLN A 224 -31.62 -48.02 -14.84
CA GLN A 224 -30.77 -48.62 -15.86
C GLN A 224 -31.52 -48.58 -17.19
N THR A 225 -31.16 -47.62 -18.05
CA THR A 225 -31.45 -47.72 -19.47
C THR A 225 -30.51 -48.77 -20.07
N GLN A 226 -31.11 -49.67 -20.83
CA GLN A 226 -30.48 -50.79 -21.51
C GLN A 226 -29.24 -50.36 -22.30
N GLN A 227 -28.23 -51.23 -22.22
CA GLN A 227 -26.98 -51.16 -22.96
C GLN A 227 -27.25 -51.02 -24.46
N VAL A 228 -26.80 -49.91 -25.04
CA VAL A 228 -26.31 -49.88 -26.43
C VAL A 228 -24.87 -49.43 -26.32
N THR A 229 -23.97 -50.40 -26.43
CA THR A 229 -22.54 -50.21 -26.57
C THR A 229 -22.30 -49.86 -28.04
N GLU A 230 -22.00 -48.59 -28.33
CA GLU A 230 -21.44 -48.23 -29.63
C GLU A 230 -19.94 -47.97 -29.41
N GLU A 231 -19.19 -49.02 -29.73
CA GLU A 231 -17.74 -49.02 -29.87
C GLU A 231 -17.36 -48.14 -31.06
N VAL A 232 -16.40 -47.26 -30.84
CA VAL A 232 -15.59 -46.65 -31.90
C VAL A 232 -14.81 -47.76 -32.61
N ASN A 233 -15.43 -48.32 -33.65
CA ASN A 233 -14.75 -49.17 -34.62
C ASN A 233 -14.28 -48.29 -35.78
N ALA A 234 -12.96 -48.26 -35.96
CA ALA A 234 -12.34 -47.94 -37.22
C ALA A 234 -12.90 -48.89 -38.29
N ALA A 235 -13.55 -48.33 -39.30
CA ALA A 235 -13.91 -49.04 -40.51
C ALA A 235 -13.22 -48.31 -41.66
N ASP A 236 -12.31 -49.04 -42.28
CA ASP A 236 -11.68 -48.75 -43.55
C ASP A 236 -12.75 -48.42 -44.59
N GLU A 237 -12.90 -47.14 -44.93
CA GLU A 237 -13.57 -46.69 -46.15
C GLU A 237 -12.49 -46.46 -47.20
N ASP A 238 -12.20 -47.53 -47.94
CA ASP A 238 -11.67 -47.63 -49.30
C ASP A 238 -10.81 -46.45 -49.80
N GLU A 239 -9.50 -46.53 -49.55
CA GLU A 239 -8.48 -45.67 -50.19
C GLU A 239 -8.55 -45.73 -51.73
N ASP A 240 -9.11 -46.80 -52.30
CA ASP A 240 -9.28 -47.00 -53.75
C ASP A 240 -10.27 -46.00 -54.37
N ASP A 241 -11.33 -45.61 -53.65
CA ASP A 241 -12.37 -44.70 -54.13
C ASP A 241 -11.88 -43.23 -54.16
N LEU A 242 -10.95 -42.90 -53.25
CA LEU A 242 -10.26 -41.61 -53.23
C LEU A 242 -9.15 -41.52 -54.30
N LEU A 243 -8.47 -42.63 -54.59
CA LEU A 243 -7.45 -42.74 -55.65
C LEU A 243 -8.06 -42.66 -57.06
N GLU A 244 -9.23 -43.28 -57.28
CA GLU A 244 -9.94 -43.20 -58.56
C GLU A 244 -10.44 -41.77 -58.84
N LYS A 245 -10.93 -41.08 -57.80
CA LYS A 245 -11.37 -39.68 -57.87
C LYS A 245 -10.20 -38.70 -58.08
N PHE A 246 -9.00 -39.02 -57.59
CA PHE A 246 -7.79 -38.24 -57.85
C PHE A 246 -7.26 -38.43 -59.29
N ASN A 247 -7.30 -39.65 -59.82
CA ASN A 247 -6.87 -39.92 -61.20
C ASN A 247 -7.82 -39.32 -62.26
N ALA A 248 -9.12 -39.26 -61.98
CA ALA A 248 -10.11 -38.59 -62.83
C ALA A 248 -9.84 -37.08 -63.00
N LEU A 249 -9.26 -36.41 -62.00
CA LEU A 249 -8.88 -35.00 -62.05
C LEU A 249 -7.57 -34.73 -62.82
N ARG A 250 -6.72 -35.75 -62.98
CA ARG A 250 -5.45 -35.63 -63.73
C ARG A 250 -5.60 -35.97 -65.22
N GLY A 251 -6.66 -36.70 -65.60
CA GLY A 251 -6.94 -37.07 -66.99
C GLY A 251 -7.63 -36.01 -67.85
N SER A 252 -8.08 -34.88 -67.28
CA SER A 252 -8.78 -33.82 -68.03
C SER A 252 -7.89 -32.65 -68.46
N ALA A 253 -6.57 -32.81 -68.44
CA ALA A 253 -5.61 -31.79 -68.83
C ALA A 253 -4.54 -32.33 -69.80
N THR A 254 -4.98 -32.75 -70.98
CA THR A 254 -4.22 -32.67 -72.25
C THR A 254 -5.19 -32.57 -73.40
#